data_AF-A0A559K583-F1
#
_entry.id   AF-A0A559K583-F1
#
_cell.length_a   1.000
_cell.length_b   1.000
_cell.length_c   1.000
_cell.angle_alpha   90.00
_cell.angle_beta   90.00
_cell.angle_gamma   90.00
#
_symmetry.space_group_name_H-M   'P 1'
#
loop_
_entity.id
_entity.type
_entity.pdbx_description
1 polymer ?
#
loop_
_entity_poly.entity_id
_entity_poly.type
_entity_poly.pdbx_seq_one_letter_code
_entity_poly.pdbx_strand_id
1 'polypeptide(L)'
;MKMNPFAVFEQASSEQELEQFQSLIQKEGFTAFRHFLDGFRERLKGFDETEIEKITTLLERAKQLFPVPGHFSPVWQVVWNEFEQLIAYKITVLESIPQADRDGEWQILIDNPFTNSDIVCYPSLSFIEGAYMYAYFRTDLKQNEYIRLQKIQNLIMAFGSEGSAKKEKSKDR
;
A
#
# COMPACT_ATOMS: atom_id res chain seq x y z
N MET A 1 0.28 3.07 26.75
CA MET A 1 -0.06 3.04 25.32
C MET A 1 1.07 3.68 24.55
N LYS A 2 1.73 2.98 23.62
CA LYS A 2 2.70 3.62 22.72
C LYS A 2 1.90 4.49 21.75
N MET A 3 2.05 5.80 21.87
CA MET A 3 1.41 6.78 20.99
C MET A 3 1.84 6.51 19.55
N ASN A 4 0.90 6.44 18.59
CA ASN A 4 1.23 6.27 17.18
C ASN A 4 1.88 7.58 16.68
N PRO A 5 3.19 7.59 16.34
CA PRO A 5 3.88 8.83 16.00
C PRO A 5 3.28 9.53 14.78
N PHE A 6 2.74 8.77 13.82
CA PHE A 6 2.07 9.33 12.66
C PHE A 6 0.81 10.12 13.03
N ALA A 7 0.02 9.65 13.99
CA ALA A 7 -1.19 10.35 14.43
C ALA A 7 -0.86 11.72 15.05
N VAL A 8 0.25 11.80 15.80
CA VAL A 8 0.74 13.06 16.37
C VAL A 8 1.19 14.01 15.26
N PHE A 9 1.93 13.49 14.28
CA PHE A 9 2.36 14.25 13.12
C PHE A 9 1.19 14.80 12.29
N GLU A 10 0.17 13.98 12.04
CA GLU A 10 -1.00 14.36 11.25
C GLU A 10 -1.84 15.44 11.95
N GLN A 11 -1.89 15.42 13.28
CA GLN A 11 -2.63 16.39 14.10
C GLN A 11 -1.85 17.69 14.35
N ALA A 12 -0.53 17.67 14.18
CA ALA A 12 0.30 18.85 14.39
C ALA A 12 -0.06 19.97 13.39
N SER A 13 -0.49 21.09 13.96
CA SER A 13 -1.05 22.23 13.23
C SER A 13 -0.15 23.47 13.30
N SER A 14 0.74 23.52 14.29
CA SER A 14 1.70 24.61 14.49
C SER A 14 3.15 24.17 14.25
N GLU A 15 4.02 25.13 13.92
CA GLU A 15 5.46 24.89 13.78
C GLU A 15 6.07 24.35 15.07
N GLN A 16 5.64 24.85 16.23
CA GLN A 16 6.10 24.39 17.53
C GLN A 16 5.76 22.92 17.80
N GLU A 17 4.55 22.46 17.44
CA GLU A 17 4.16 21.05 17.57
C GLU A 17 5.00 20.15 16.65
N LEU A 18 5.34 20.63 15.46
CA LEU A 18 6.18 19.91 14.51
C LEU A 18 7.64 19.81 14.98
N GLU A 19 8.20 20.87 15.55
CA GLU A 19 9.53 20.86 16.16
C GLU A 19 9.61 19.89 17.36
N GLN A 20 8.56 19.87 18.20
CA GLN A 20 8.46 18.92 19.31
C GLN A 20 8.39 17.48 18.80
N PHE A 21 7.59 17.24 17.77
CA PHE A 21 7.49 15.93 17.13
C PHE A 21 8.83 15.49 16.53
N GLN A 22 9.51 16.37 15.78
CA GLN A 22 10.82 16.09 15.19
C GLN A 22 11.84 15.72 16.27
N SER A 23 11.89 16.50 17.36
CA SER A 23 12.78 16.27 18.49
C SER A 23 12.51 14.93 19.18
N LEU A 24 11.23 14.57 19.34
CA LEU A 24 10.82 13.28 19.91
C LEU A 24 11.33 12.11 19.05
N ILE A 25 11.11 12.17 17.73
CA ILE A 25 11.55 11.13 16.80
C ILE A 25 13.07 11.00 16.77
N GLN A 26 13.80 12.13 16.74
CA GLN A 26 15.27 12.12 16.78
C GLN A 26 15.83 11.50 18.06
N LYS A 27 15.19 11.78 19.21
CA LYS A 27 15.59 11.22 20.50
C LYS A 27 15.34 9.72 20.61
N GLU A 28 14.20 9.24 20.13
CA GLU A 28 13.83 7.82 20.16
C GLU A 28 14.47 7.01 19.02
N GLY A 29 14.92 7.69 17.96
CA GLY A 29 15.71 7.12 16.87
C GLY A 29 14.93 6.10 16.03
N PHE A 30 15.58 4.97 15.75
CA PHE A 30 15.11 3.96 14.79
C PHE A 30 13.67 3.51 15.03
N THR A 31 13.31 3.13 16.26
CA THR A 31 12.00 2.53 16.55
C THR A 31 10.86 3.52 16.35
N ALA A 32 11.03 4.77 16.78
CA ALA A 32 10.02 5.79 16.60
C ALA A 32 9.84 6.16 15.13
N PHE A 33 10.94 6.31 14.40
CA PHE A 33 10.89 6.59 12.96
C PHE A 33 10.26 5.42 12.18
N ARG A 34 10.56 4.16 12.55
CA ARG A 34 9.88 2.99 11.97
C ARG A 34 8.36 3.08 12.16
N HIS A 35 7.90 3.31 13.39
CA HIS A 35 6.47 3.41 13.68
C HIS A 35 5.81 4.61 12.98
N PHE A 36 6.54 5.71 12.82
CA PHE A 36 6.10 6.84 11.99
C PHE A 36 5.89 6.41 10.53
N LEU A 37 6.87 5.73 9.92
CA LEU A 37 6.75 5.22 8.55
C LEU A 37 5.62 4.20 8.40
N ASP A 38 5.44 3.30 9.38
CA ASP A 38 4.37 2.31 9.36
C ASP A 38 3.00 3.00 9.38
N GLY A 39 2.81 4.00 10.24
CA GLY A 39 1.58 4.81 10.24
C GLY A 39 1.37 5.59 8.94
N PHE A 40 2.46 6.10 8.35
CA PHE A 40 2.40 6.76 7.05
C PHE A 40 1.95 5.79 5.93
N ARG A 41 2.47 4.55 5.91
CA ARG A 41 2.06 3.51 4.95
C ARG A 41 0.58 3.15 5.09
N GLU A 42 0.08 3.03 6.31
CA GLU A 42 -1.35 2.80 6.54
C GLU A 42 -2.20 3.94 5.99
N ARG A 43 -1.75 5.20 6.15
CA ARG A 43 -2.42 6.35 5.55
C ARG A 43 -2.38 6.31 4.02
N LEU A 44 -1.24 5.92 3.43
CA LEU A 44 -1.07 5.75 1.99
C LEU A 44 -2.00 4.67 1.41
N LYS A 45 -2.20 3.59 2.17
CA LYS A 45 -3.13 2.52 1.80
C LYS A 45 -4.56 3.02 1.71
N GLY A 46 -4.99 3.82 2.68
CA GLY A 46 -6.39 4.24 2.82
C GLY A 46 -6.83 5.42 1.96
N PHE A 47 -5.94 6.30 1.48
CA PHE A 47 -6.39 7.57 0.90
C PHE A 47 -7.18 7.41 -0.41
N ASP A 48 -8.15 8.30 -0.60
CA ASP A 48 -8.92 8.45 -1.84
C ASP A 48 -8.70 9.82 -2.50
N GLU A 49 -9.45 10.08 -3.56
CA GLU A 49 -9.33 11.31 -4.36
C GLU A 49 -9.62 12.60 -3.58
N THR A 50 -10.42 12.53 -2.51
CA THR A 50 -10.72 13.68 -1.66
C THR A 50 -9.55 14.07 -0.76
N GLU A 51 -8.60 13.16 -0.59
CA GLU A 51 -7.48 13.30 0.35
C GLU A 51 -6.13 13.51 -0.33
N ILE A 52 -6.09 13.63 -1.67
CA ILE A 52 -4.85 13.77 -2.46
C ILE A 52 -4.02 14.97 -1.99
N GLU A 53 -4.63 16.15 -1.86
CA GLU A 53 -3.92 17.36 -1.42
C GLU A 53 -3.36 17.19 0.00
N LYS A 54 -4.16 16.59 0.89
CA LYS A 54 -3.76 16.33 2.27
C LYS A 54 -2.56 15.38 2.33
N ILE A 55 -2.59 14.27 1.60
CA ILE A 55 -1.49 13.29 1.67
C ILE A 55 -0.20 13.80 1.05
N THR A 56 -0.27 14.56 -0.04
CA THR A 56 0.89 15.23 -0.64
C THR A 56 1.48 16.27 0.31
N THR A 57 0.64 17.06 0.99
CA THR A 57 1.09 18.03 2.01
C THR A 57 1.77 17.34 3.18
N LEU A 58 1.21 16.24 3.67
CA LEU A 58 1.81 15.43 4.74
C LEU A 58 3.17 14.88 4.33
N LEU A 59 3.34 14.43 3.08
CA LEU A 59 4.62 13.92 2.60
C LEU A 59 5.68 15.03 2.53
N GLU A 60 5.34 16.18 1.95
CA GLU A 60 6.27 17.32 1.87
C GLU A 60 6.70 17.79 3.26
N ARG A 61 5.76 17.84 4.21
CA ARG A 61 6.08 18.16 5.61
C ARG A 61 6.98 17.11 6.25
N ALA A 62 6.74 15.82 6.01
CA ALA A 62 7.60 14.75 6.53
C ALA A 62 9.03 14.85 5.97
N LYS A 63 9.18 15.17 4.68
CA LYS A 63 10.47 15.43 4.02
C LYS A 63 11.20 16.62 4.62
N GLN A 64 10.48 17.70 4.94
CA GLN A 64 11.07 18.87 5.60
C GLN A 64 11.59 18.56 7.01
N LEU A 65 10.83 17.80 7.80
CA LEU A 65 11.25 17.40 9.15
C LEU A 65 12.40 16.40 9.14
N PHE A 66 12.43 15.49 8.17
CA PHE A 66 13.43 14.43 8.09
C PHE A 66 14.03 14.35 6.67
N PRO A 67 14.84 15.33 6.25
CA PRO A 67 15.34 15.42 4.88
C PRO A 67 16.29 14.27 4.52
N VAL A 68 16.92 13.66 5.52
CA VAL A 68 17.86 12.52 5.34
C VAL A 68 17.39 11.36 6.23
N PRO A 69 16.34 10.61 5.82
CA PRO A 69 15.79 9.49 6.58
C PRO A 69 16.82 8.36 6.80
N GLY A 70 17.84 8.28 5.95
CA GLY A 70 18.98 7.38 6.07
C GLY A 70 19.75 7.48 7.40
N HIS A 71 19.68 8.63 8.09
CA HIS A 71 20.29 8.80 9.41
C HIS A 71 19.68 7.89 10.48
N PHE A 72 18.40 7.50 10.35
CA PHE A 72 17.77 6.55 11.25
C PHE A 72 18.06 5.10 10.84
N SER A 73 18.12 4.82 9.54
CA SER A 73 18.55 3.54 8.98
C SER A 73 18.87 3.67 7.48
N PRO A 74 19.97 3.06 6.98
CA PRO A 74 20.30 3.09 5.55
C PRO A 74 19.19 2.58 4.63
N VAL A 75 18.36 1.64 5.09
CA VAL A 75 17.24 1.09 4.31
C VAL A 75 16.15 2.13 4.00
N TRP A 76 16.14 3.27 4.70
CA TRP A 76 15.17 4.34 4.47
C TRP A 76 15.73 5.50 3.65
N GLN A 77 16.96 5.39 3.12
CA GLN A 77 17.63 6.45 2.37
C GLN A 77 16.76 7.06 1.25
N VAL A 78 15.91 6.24 0.62
CA VAL A 78 15.06 6.63 -0.52
C VAL A 78 13.57 6.55 -0.22
N VAL A 79 13.18 6.38 1.05
CA VAL A 79 11.77 6.11 1.43
C VAL A 79 10.80 7.22 1.01
N TRP A 80 11.26 8.47 0.97
CA TRP A 80 10.43 9.58 0.50
C TRP A 80 10.16 9.50 -1.01
N ASN A 81 11.16 9.14 -1.80
CA ASN A 81 10.99 8.94 -3.24
C ASN A 81 10.05 7.75 -3.52
N GLU A 82 10.16 6.68 -2.74
CA GLU A 82 9.24 5.53 -2.82
C GLU A 82 7.80 5.96 -2.53
N PHE A 83 7.57 6.77 -1.49
CA PHE A 83 6.24 7.27 -1.14
C PHE A 83 5.70 8.25 -2.20
N GLU A 84 6.53 9.12 -2.76
CA GLU A 84 6.15 10.01 -3.87
C GLU A 84 5.68 9.23 -5.09
N GLN A 85 6.45 8.22 -5.51
CA GLN A 85 6.09 7.38 -6.65
C GLN A 85 4.80 6.60 -6.39
N LEU A 86 4.66 6.03 -5.19
CA LEU A 86 3.45 5.32 -4.78
C LEU A 86 2.23 6.25 -4.86
N ILE A 87 2.31 7.47 -4.30
CA ILE A 87 1.23 8.45 -4.38
C ILE A 87 0.89 8.75 -5.84
N ALA A 88 1.89 9.06 -6.67
CA ALA A 88 1.67 9.40 -8.08
C ALA A 88 0.99 8.25 -8.86
N TYR A 89 1.44 7.00 -8.65
CA TYR A 89 0.83 5.84 -9.29
C TYR A 89 -0.57 5.56 -8.79
N LYS A 90 -0.83 5.74 -7.49
CA LYS A 90 -2.19 5.55 -6.94
C LYS A 90 -3.14 6.62 -7.47
N ILE A 91 -2.72 7.88 -7.52
CA ILE A 91 -3.49 8.98 -8.14
C ILE A 91 -3.84 8.64 -9.59
N THR A 92 -2.86 8.13 -10.37
CA THR A 92 -3.12 7.70 -11.75
C THR A 92 -4.26 6.68 -11.82
N VAL A 93 -4.31 5.71 -10.90
CA VAL A 93 -5.40 4.71 -10.85
C VAL A 93 -6.73 5.35 -10.49
N LEU A 94 -6.75 6.20 -9.45
CA LEU A 94 -7.96 6.91 -9.01
C LEU A 94 -8.55 7.73 -10.17
N GLU A 95 -7.73 8.48 -10.89
CA GLU A 95 -8.15 9.32 -12.01
C GLU A 95 -8.55 8.52 -13.25
N SER A 96 -7.94 7.35 -13.48
CA SER A 96 -8.20 6.54 -14.68
C SER A 96 -9.51 5.76 -14.64
N ILE A 97 -10.06 5.51 -13.45
CA ILE A 97 -11.24 4.65 -13.27
C ILE A 97 -12.37 5.46 -12.61
N PRO A 98 -13.48 5.73 -13.33
CA PRO A 98 -14.59 6.51 -12.81
C PRO A 98 -15.18 5.93 -11.53
N GLN A 99 -15.66 6.77 -10.62
CA GLN A 99 -16.18 6.34 -9.33
C GLN A 99 -17.30 5.30 -9.45
N ALA A 100 -18.18 5.45 -10.45
CA ALA A 100 -19.27 4.52 -10.74
C ALA A 100 -18.79 3.09 -11.08
N ASP A 101 -17.56 2.93 -11.56
CA ASP A 101 -17.00 1.64 -11.99
C ASP A 101 -16.15 0.96 -10.92
N ARG A 102 -15.93 1.60 -9.77
CA ARG A 102 -15.00 1.11 -8.73
C ARG A 102 -15.55 -0.01 -7.86
N ASP A 103 -16.87 -0.13 -7.77
CA ASP A 103 -17.48 -1.07 -6.83
C ASP A 103 -17.27 -2.54 -7.25
N GLY A 104 -17.18 -3.45 -6.28
CA GLY A 104 -16.95 -4.88 -6.51
C GLY A 104 -15.50 -5.33 -6.29
N GLU A 105 -15.16 -6.52 -6.81
CA GLU A 105 -13.88 -7.17 -6.57
C GLU A 105 -12.82 -6.80 -7.62
N TRP A 106 -11.60 -6.53 -7.15
CA TRP A 106 -10.44 -6.22 -7.95
C TRP A 106 -9.31 -7.23 -7.68
N GLN A 107 -8.41 -7.35 -8.65
CA GLN A 107 -7.21 -8.16 -8.54
C GLN A 107 -5.99 -7.47 -9.14
N ILE A 108 -4.81 -7.83 -8.65
CA ILE A 108 -3.51 -7.50 -9.24
C ILE A 108 -2.92 -8.75 -9.87
N LEU A 109 -2.40 -8.61 -11.10
CA LEU A 109 -1.57 -9.61 -11.76
C LEU A 109 -0.19 -9.02 -12.04
N ILE A 110 0.87 -9.76 -11.70
CA ILE A 110 2.26 -9.43 -12.03
C ILE A 110 2.87 -10.62 -12.74
N ASP A 111 3.53 -10.35 -13.86
CA ASP A 111 4.07 -11.38 -14.73
C ASP A 111 5.30 -10.86 -15.49
N ASN A 112 6.16 -11.79 -15.91
CA ASN A 112 7.28 -11.55 -16.81
C ASN A 112 7.22 -12.56 -17.96
N PRO A 113 6.78 -12.14 -19.16
CA PRO A 113 6.54 -13.07 -20.27
C PRO A 113 7.83 -13.69 -20.84
N PHE A 114 8.99 -13.25 -20.36
CA PHE A 114 10.30 -13.74 -20.79
C PHE A 114 10.96 -14.67 -19.77
N THR A 115 10.29 -14.99 -18.67
CA THR A 115 10.77 -15.97 -17.68
C THR A 115 9.76 -17.12 -17.54
N ASN A 116 10.23 -18.25 -17.02
CA ASN A 116 9.36 -19.37 -16.64
C ASN A 116 8.85 -19.21 -15.19
N SER A 117 8.76 -17.97 -14.70
CA SER A 117 8.30 -17.69 -13.34
C SER A 117 6.77 -17.82 -13.27
N ASP A 118 6.27 -18.19 -12.10
CA ASP A 118 4.82 -18.21 -11.87
C ASP A 118 4.25 -16.78 -11.91
N ILE A 119 3.04 -16.65 -12.48
CA ILE A 119 2.28 -15.39 -12.42
C ILE A 119 1.85 -15.16 -10.97
N VAL A 120 2.13 -13.97 -10.45
CA VAL A 120 1.67 -13.58 -9.11
C VAL A 120 0.28 -12.96 -9.22
N CYS A 121 -0.66 -13.43 -8.41
CA CYS A 121 -2.02 -12.92 -8.34
C CYS A 121 -2.40 -12.52 -6.92
N TYR A 122 -2.96 -11.32 -6.75
CA TYR A 122 -3.59 -10.86 -5.52
C TYR A 122 -5.08 -10.63 -5.78
N PRO A 123 -5.95 -11.61 -5.50
CA PRO A 123 -7.39 -11.50 -5.70
C PRO A 123 -8.10 -10.83 -4.52
N SER A 124 -9.43 -10.66 -4.65
CA SER A 124 -10.32 -10.28 -3.55
C SER A 124 -10.00 -8.94 -2.89
N LEU A 125 -9.62 -7.95 -3.70
CA LEU A 125 -9.33 -6.60 -3.26
C LEU A 125 -10.54 -5.68 -3.47
N SER A 126 -10.75 -4.73 -2.56
CA SER A 126 -11.52 -3.54 -2.90
C SER A 126 -10.76 -2.66 -3.90
N PHE A 127 -11.44 -1.68 -4.51
CA PHE A 127 -10.77 -0.76 -5.43
C PHE A 127 -9.63 0.03 -4.77
N ILE A 128 -9.83 0.55 -3.56
CA ILE A 128 -8.82 1.35 -2.85
C ILE A 128 -7.60 0.51 -2.50
N GLU A 129 -7.81 -0.73 -2.04
CA GLU A 129 -6.73 -1.69 -1.79
C GLU A 129 -6.00 -2.07 -3.09
N GLY A 130 -6.75 -2.35 -4.16
CA GLY A 130 -6.21 -2.63 -5.48
C GLY A 130 -5.37 -1.47 -6.03
N ALA A 131 -5.83 -0.23 -5.89
CA ALA A 131 -5.11 0.96 -6.31
C ALA A 131 -3.80 1.14 -5.52
N TYR A 132 -3.83 0.92 -4.19
CA TYR A 132 -2.62 0.94 -3.38
C TYR A 132 -1.65 -0.18 -3.76
N MET A 133 -2.12 -1.42 -3.90
CA MET A 133 -1.25 -2.56 -4.25
C MET A 133 -0.67 -2.40 -5.65
N TYR A 134 -1.46 -1.91 -6.61
CA TYR A 134 -0.97 -1.57 -7.94
C TYR A 134 0.19 -0.57 -7.84
N ALA A 135 0.00 0.53 -7.11
CA ALA A 135 1.03 1.54 -6.94
C ALA A 135 2.29 0.99 -6.25
N TYR A 136 2.11 0.25 -5.16
CA TYR A 136 3.17 -0.38 -4.38
C TYR A 136 4.03 -1.34 -5.21
N PHE A 137 3.42 -2.22 -6.00
CA PHE A 137 4.21 -3.12 -6.85
C PHE A 137 4.80 -2.43 -8.07
N ARG A 138 4.17 -1.36 -8.55
CA ARG A 138 4.67 -0.59 -9.69
C ARG A 138 5.95 0.18 -9.37
N THR A 139 6.19 0.59 -8.11
CA THR A 139 7.46 1.23 -7.72
C THR A 139 8.64 0.28 -7.86
N ASP A 140 8.43 -1.02 -7.64
CA ASP A 140 9.48 -2.05 -7.63
C ASP A 140 9.48 -2.96 -8.86
N LEU A 141 8.73 -2.58 -9.91
CA LEU A 141 8.56 -3.39 -11.11
C LEU A 141 9.89 -3.56 -11.85
N LYS A 142 10.33 -4.79 -12.08
CA LYS A 142 11.61 -5.07 -12.74
C LYS A 142 11.50 -4.92 -14.26
N GLN A 143 12.65 -4.93 -14.91
CA GLN A 143 12.71 -4.91 -16.37
C GLN A 143 11.92 -6.08 -16.97
N ASN A 144 11.08 -5.77 -17.95
CA ASN A 144 10.18 -6.68 -18.66
C ASN A 144 9.06 -7.32 -17.80
N GLU A 145 8.94 -6.96 -16.52
CA GLU A 145 7.73 -7.26 -15.77
C GLU A 145 6.61 -6.31 -16.19
N TYR A 146 5.38 -6.78 -16.13
CA TYR A 146 4.20 -5.94 -16.25
C TYR A 146 3.25 -6.19 -15.08
N ILE A 147 2.49 -5.16 -14.74
CA ILE A 147 1.46 -5.20 -13.72
C ILE A 147 0.10 -4.82 -14.32
N ARG A 148 -0.94 -5.56 -13.94
CA ARG A 148 -2.33 -5.27 -14.32
C ARG A 148 -3.18 -5.12 -13.06
N LEU A 149 -4.00 -4.07 -13.03
CA LEU A 149 -5.13 -3.93 -12.13
C LEU A 149 -6.40 -4.28 -12.92
N GLN A 150 -7.20 -5.22 -12.42
CA GLN A 150 -8.36 -5.73 -13.14
C GLN A 150 -9.57 -5.86 -12.22
N LYS A 151 -10.75 -5.44 -12.72
CA LYS A 151 -12.04 -5.67 -12.06
C LYS A 151 -12.58 -7.05 -12.44
N ILE A 152 -12.96 -7.84 -11.45
CA ILE A 152 -13.63 -9.13 -11.63
C ILE A 152 -15.11 -8.88 -11.91
N GLN A 153 -15.58 -9.34 -13.07
CA GLN A 153 -17.00 -9.27 -13.44
C GLN A 153 -17.74 -10.56 -13.11
N ASN A 154 -17.11 -11.71 -13.34
CA ASN A 154 -17.68 -13.02 -13.08
C ASN A 154 -16.60 -13.92 -12.49
N LEU A 155 -16.95 -14.72 -11.50
CA LEU A 155 -16.04 -15.65 -10.82
C LEU A 155 -16.67 -17.04 -10.74
N ILE A 156 -15.91 -18.07 -11.13
CA ILE A 156 -16.25 -19.48 -10.92
C ILE A 156 -15.19 -20.07 -10.00
N MET A 157 -15.62 -20.66 -8.89
CA MET A 157 -14.75 -21.35 -7.94
C MET A 157 -15.20 -22.80 -7.76
N ALA A 158 -14.25 -23.71 -7.63
CA ALA A 158 -14.48 -25.11 -7.28
C ALA A 158 -13.35 -25.59 -6.36
N PHE A 159 -13.67 -26.43 -5.38
CA PHE A 159 -12.69 -27.00 -4.46
C PHE A 159 -12.37 -28.45 -4.83
N GLY A 160 -11.08 -28.82 -4.79
CA GLY A 160 -10.62 -30.17 -5.14
C GLY A 160 -11.18 -31.30 -4.26
N SER A 161 -11.77 -30.97 -3.11
CA SER A 161 -12.36 -31.93 -2.17
C SER A 161 -13.85 -32.24 -2.44
N GLU A 162 -14.50 -31.57 -3.39
CA GLU A 162 -15.95 -31.75 -3.64
C GLU A 162 -16.31 -33.17 -4.13
N GLY A 163 -15.32 -33.96 -4.56
CA GLY A 163 -15.47 -35.36 -4.96
C GLY A 163 -15.28 -36.42 -3.86
N SER A 164 -14.71 -36.08 -2.70
CA SER A 164 -14.36 -37.08 -1.66
C SER A 164 -15.48 -37.34 -0.65
N ALA A 165 -16.32 -36.33 -0.34
CA ALA A 165 -17.42 -36.47 0.62
C ALA A 165 -18.55 -37.44 0.15
N LYS A 166 -18.67 -37.69 -1.16
CA LYS A 166 -19.64 -38.65 -1.71
C LYS A 166 -19.16 -40.11 -1.64
N LYS A 167 -17.86 -40.37 -1.50
CA LYS A 167 -17.31 -41.74 -1.46
C LYS A 167 -17.36 -42.38 -0.07
N GLU A 168 -17.34 -41.59 1.01
CA GLU A 168 -17.42 -42.14 2.38
C GLU A 168 -18.83 -42.62 2.74
N LYS A 169 -19.90 -41.95 2.28
CA LYS A 169 -21.29 -42.39 2.53
C LYS A 169 -21.71 -43.66 1.78
N SER A 170 -20.88 -44.17 0.88
CA SER A 170 -21.15 -45.39 0.08
C SER A 170 -20.46 -46.64 0.64
N LYS A 171 -19.60 -46.53 1.66
CA LYS A 171 -18.90 -47.68 2.25
C LYS A 171 -19.60 -48.29 3.47
N ASP A 172 -20.66 -47.66 3.97
CA ASP A 172 -21.45 -48.12 5.12
C ASP A 172 -22.84 -48.69 4.71
N ARG A 173 -22.96 -49.32 3.53
CA ARG A 173 -24.17 -50.06 3.13
C ARG A 173 -23.83 -51.45 2.62
#